data_AF-A0A838VKS3-F1
#
_entry.id   AF-A0A838VKS3-F1
#
_cell.length_a   1.000
_cell.length_b   1.000
_cell.length_c   1.000
_cell.angle_alpha   90.00
_cell.angle_beta   90.00
_cell.angle_gamma   90.00
#
_symmetry.space_group_name_H-M   'P 1'
#
loop_
_entity.id
_entity.type
_entity.pdbx_description
1 polymer ?
#
loop_
_entity_poly.entity_id
_entity_poly.type
_entity_poly.pdbx_seq_one_letter_code
_entity_poly.pdbx_strand_id
1 'polypeptide(L)'
;QAFPFVILTSNGERDFPPPFLRRCIRLTMPEPDSERLKKIVEAHFETEKDILQKAKPIIDKYQELQKKGELATDQLLNVIYLVTQKDFPYLDKEQLIEKLLQYISNVL
;
A
#
# COMPACT_ATOMS: atom_id res chain seq x y z
N GLN A 1 0.96 -26.94 28.35
CA GLN A 1 2.14 -26.23 27.81
C GLN A 1 1.75 -25.63 26.47
N ALA A 2 1.83 -24.32 26.28
CA ALA A 2 1.61 -23.70 24.97
C ALA A 2 2.93 -23.72 24.19
N PHE A 3 2.90 -24.16 22.94
CA PHE A 3 4.07 -24.11 22.07
C PHE A 3 4.26 -22.66 21.58
N PRO A 4 5.43 -22.04 21.75
CA PRO A 4 5.63 -20.65 21.32
C PRO A 4 5.61 -20.55 19.80
N PHE A 5 4.75 -19.69 19.27
CA PHE A 5 4.68 -19.36 17.85
C PHE A 5 5.38 -18.02 17.62
N VAL A 6 6.39 -17.99 16.75
CA VAL A 6 7.22 -16.81 16.50
C VAL A 6 7.04 -16.36 15.05
N ILE A 7 6.65 -15.10 14.85
CA ILE A 7 6.57 -14.44 13.53
C ILE A 7 7.66 -13.37 13.46
N LEU A 8 8.36 -13.32 12.34
CA LEU A 8 9.38 -12.32 12.03
C LEU A 8 9.06 -11.72 10.66
N THR A 9 9.18 -10.39 10.54
CA THR A 9 9.01 -9.67 9.29
C THR A 9 10.31 -9.00 8.89
N SER A 10 10.57 -8.92 7.59
CA SER A 10 11.73 -8.25 7.01
C SER A 10 11.30 -7.46 5.78
N ASN A 11 11.88 -6.29 5.61
CA ASN A 11 11.77 -5.48 4.39
C ASN A 11 12.84 -5.84 3.34
N GLY A 12 13.72 -6.79 3.63
CA GLY A 12 14.76 -7.24 2.69
C GLY A 12 15.98 -6.32 2.59
N GLU A 13 16.06 -5.22 3.36
CA GLU A 13 17.22 -4.31 3.34
C GLU A 13 18.50 -4.97 3.91
N ARG A 14 18.33 -5.92 4.83
CA ARG A 14 19.42 -6.70 5.41
C ARG A 14 19.12 -8.19 5.33
N ASP A 15 20.06 -8.93 4.75
CA ASP A 15 19.96 -10.37 4.64
C ASP A 15 20.12 -11.06 5.99
N PHE A 16 19.28 -12.07 6.22
CA PHE A 16 19.50 -13.00 7.32
C PHE A 16 20.55 -14.05 6.93
N PRO A 17 21.43 -14.45 7.87
CA PRO A 17 22.39 -15.52 7.63
C PRO A 17 21.71 -16.81 7.14
N PRO A 18 22.28 -17.55 6.16
CA PRO A 18 21.69 -18.79 5.66
C PRO A 18 21.32 -19.84 6.74
N PRO A 19 22.12 -20.03 7.81
CA PRO A 19 21.73 -20.94 8.90
C PRO A 19 20.45 -20.54 9.64
N PHE A 20 20.12 -19.24 9.67
CA PHE A 20 18.88 -18.74 10.26
C PHE A 20 17.69 -19.07 9.35
N LEU A 21 17.79 -18.74 8.07
CA LEU A 21 16.72 -18.96 7.08
C LEU A 21 16.32 -20.44 6.95
N ARG A 22 17.26 -21.38 7.12
CA ARG A 22 16.97 -22.83 7.12
C ARG A 22 16.10 -23.30 8.29
N ARG A 23 15.89 -22.46 9.32
CA ARG A 23 15.04 -22.74 10.49
C ARG A 23 13.68 -22.03 10.42
N CYS A 24 13.41 -21.31 9.34
CA CYS A 24 12.18 -20.53 9.17
C CYS A 24 11.34 -21.09 8.01
N ILE A 25 10.01 -21.10 8.19
CA ILE A 25 9.09 -21.15 7.07
C ILE A 25 9.11 -19.76 6.43
N ARG A 26 9.49 -19.69 5.15
CA ARG A 26 9.61 -18.42 4.43
C ARG A 26 8.36 -18.17 3.61
N LEU A 27 7.75 -17.01 3.83
CA LEU A 27 6.64 -16.49 3.03
C LEU A 27 7.06 -15.14 2.46
N THR A 28 7.23 -15.07 1.14
CA THR A 28 7.39 -13.79 0.45
C THR A 28 6.01 -13.22 0.20
N MET A 29 5.75 -12.01 0.69
CA MET A 29 4.48 -11.33 0.39
C MET A 29 4.49 -10.89 -1.07
N PRO A 30 3.52 -11.34 -1.89
CA PRO A 30 3.41 -10.87 -3.26
C PRO A 30 2.92 -9.42 -3.28
N GLU A 31 3.33 -8.69 -4.30
CA GLU A 31 2.73 -7.39 -4.61
C GLU A 31 1.22 -7.56 -4.82
N PRO A 32 0.38 -6.70 -4.22
CA PRO A 32 -1.06 -6.81 -4.34
C PRO A 32 -1.52 -6.42 -5.75
N ASP A 33 -2.37 -7.25 -6.34
CA ASP A 33 -3.09 -6.90 -7.57
C ASP A 33 -4.26 -5.94 -7.29
N SER A 34 -4.99 -5.56 -8.34
CA SER A 34 -6.09 -4.58 -8.23
C SER A 34 -7.18 -5.05 -7.26
N GLU A 35 -7.53 -6.34 -7.31
CA GLU A 35 -8.56 -6.92 -6.46
C GLU A 35 -8.10 -6.97 -5.00
N ARG A 36 -6.83 -7.29 -4.76
CA ARG A 36 -6.26 -7.29 -3.42
C ARG A 36 -6.10 -5.88 -2.85
N LEU A 37 -5.72 -4.90 -3.67
CA LEU A 37 -5.69 -3.50 -3.29
C LEU A 37 -7.08 -2.99 -2.89
N LYS A 38 -8.14 -3.32 -3.64
CA LYS A 38 -9.52 -2.98 -3.26
C LYS A 38 -9.88 -3.52 -1.89
N LYS A 39 -9.58 -4.81 -1.62
CA LYS A 39 -9.83 -5.42 -0.30
C LYS A 39 -9.05 -4.75 0.82
N ILE A 40 -7.80 -4.35 0.56
CA ILE A 40 -6.98 -3.62 1.53
C ILE A 40 -7.60 -2.25 1.83
N VAL A 41 -8.06 -1.53 0.81
CA VAL A 41 -8.75 -0.24 0.98
C VAL A 41 -10.05 -0.42 1.75
N GLU A 42 -10.89 -1.38 1.40
CA GLU A 42 -12.14 -1.66 2.13
C GLU A 42 -11.89 -1.94 3.61
N ALA A 43 -10.92 -2.81 3.92
CA ALA A 43 -10.56 -3.17 5.30
C ALA A 43 -9.89 -2.01 6.07
N HIS A 44 -9.23 -1.07 5.37
CA HIS A 44 -8.60 0.07 6.02
C HIS A 44 -9.59 1.21 6.32
N PHE A 45 -10.64 1.33 5.51
CA PHE A 45 -11.63 2.42 5.55
C PHE A 45 -13.05 1.90 5.80
N GLU A 46 -13.21 0.90 6.66
CA GLU A 46 -14.49 0.18 6.88
C GLU A 46 -15.69 1.09 7.20
N THR A 47 -15.45 2.27 7.77
CA THR A 47 -16.49 3.24 8.15
C THR A 47 -16.88 4.20 7.03
N GLU A 48 -16.11 4.28 5.95
CA GLU A 48 -16.31 5.22 4.85
C GLU A 48 -17.24 4.65 3.77
N LYS A 49 -18.42 5.25 3.64
CA LYS A 49 -19.37 4.88 2.58
C LYS A 49 -18.80 5.23 1.21
N ASP A 50 -19.03 4.32 0.26
CA ASP A 50 -18.63 4.45 -1.14
C ASP A 50 -17.12 4.63 -1.34
N ILE A 51 -16.29 4.20 -0.37
CA ILE A 51 -14.83 4.37 -0.44
C ILE A 51 -14.24 3.78 -1.72
N LEU A 52 -14.71 2.61 -2.15
CA LEU A 52 -14.23 1.98 -3.38
C LEU A 52 -14.54 2.80 -4.62
N GLN A 53 -15.67 3.50 -4.68
CA GLN A 53 -15.99 4.35 -5.83
C GLN A 53 -15.01 5.53 -5.91
N LYS A 54 -14.66 6.10 -4.75
CA LYS A 54 -13.69 7.21 -4.64
C LYS A 54 -12.25 6.75 -4.88
N ALA A 55 -11.90 5.55 -4.41
CA ALA A 55 -10.55 5.00 -4.44
C ALA A 55 -10.18 4.37 -5.78
N LYS A 56 -11.16 3.86 -6.55
CA LYS A 56 -10.92 3.19 -7.84
C LYS A 56 -9.99 3.97 -8.79
N PRO A 57 -10.23 5.25 -9.12
CA PRO A 57 -9.33 5.99 -10.03
C PRO A 57 -7.91 6.11 -9.48
N ILE A 58 -7.75 6.14 -8.15
CA ILE A 58 -6.44 6.23 -7.49
C ILE A 58 -5.72 4.88 -7.53
N ILE A 59 -6.45 3.78 -7.29
CA ILE A 59 -5.93 2.42 -7.40
C ILE A 59 -5.43 2.17 -8.84
N ASP A 60 -6.23 2.52 -9.85
CA ASP A 60 -5.86 2.34 -11.26
C ASP A 60 -4.57 3.11 -11.58
N LYS A 61 -4.48 4.38 -11.15
CA LYS A 61 -3.27 5.21 -11.33
C LYS A 61 -2.06 4.67 -10.57
N TYR A 62 -2.25 4.21 -9.33
CA TYR A 62 -1.20 3.61 -8.52
C TYR A 62 -0.61 2.38 -9.22
N GLN A 63 -1.44 1.52 -9.81
CA GLN A 63 -0.96 0.34 -10.54
C GLN A 63 -0.15 0.69 -11.80
N GLU A 64 -0.49 1.78 -12.50
CA GLU A 64 0.32 2.26 -13.62
C GLU A 64 1.72 2.71 -13.17
N LEU A 65 1.81 3.31 -11.97
CA LEU A 65 3.06 3.82 -11.42
C LEU A 65 3.89 2.72 -10.75
N GLN A 66 3.26 1.74 -10.09
CA GLN A 66 3.93 0.57 -9.52
C GLN A 66 4.65 -0.26 -10.60
N LYS A 67 4.21 -0.19 -11.86
CA LYS A 67 4.93 -0.79 -12.99
C LYS A 67 6.23 -0.06 -13.35
N LYS A 68 6.40 1.19 -12.91
CA LYS A 68 7.54 2.04 -13.23
C LYS A 68 8.55 2.15 -12.08
N GLY A 69 8.17 1.74 -10.87
CA GLY A 69 9.03 1.78 -9.68
C GLY A 69 8.36 1.13 -8.48
N GLU A 70 9.09 0.99 -7.39
CA GLU A 70 8.56 0.46 -6.14
C GLU A 70 7.69 1.52 -5.46
N LEU A 71 6.40 1.22 -5.31
CA LEU A 71 5.47 2.01 -4.51
C LEU A 71 4.91 1.13 -3.41
N ALA A 72 4.83 1.69 -2.22
CA ALA A 72 4.36 0.96 -1.05
C ALA A 72 2.84 1.15 -0.87
N THR A 73 2.16 0.12 -0.36
CA THR A 73 0.70 0.13 -0.22
C THR A 73 0.21 1.19 0.77
N ASP A 74 1.02 1.55 1.78
CA ASP A 74 0.72 2.64 2.71
C ASP A 74 0.64 4.01 2.01
N GLN A 75 1.43 4.22 0.95
CA GLN A 75 1.38 5.44 0.16
C GLN A 75 0.04 5.58 -0.57
N LEU A 76 -0.48 4.50 -1.15
CA LEU A 76 -1.84 4.46 -1.71
C LEU A 76 -2.88 4.84 -0.66
N LEU A 77 -2.81 4.24 0.53
CA LEU A 77 -3.76 4.48 1.62
C LEU A 77 -3.71 5.94 2.07
N ASN A 78 -2.52 6.53 2.18
CA ASN A 78 -2.35 7.94 2.53
C ASN A 78 -2.99 8.86 1.49
N VAL A 79 -2.80 8.61 0.19
CA VAL A 79 -3.44 9.40 -0.88
C VAL A 79 -4.96 9.30 -0.80
N ILE A 80 -5.50 8.09 -0.63
CA ILE A 80 -6.94 7.87 -0.47
C ILE A 80 -7.47 8.61 0.76
N TYR A 81 -6.77 8.56 1.89
CA TYR A 81 -7.15 9.29 3.10
C TYR A 81 -7.23 10.80 2.85
N LEU A 82 -6.21 11.39 2.22
CA LEU A 82 -6.17 12.83 1.95
C LEU A 82 -7.30 13.30 1.04
N VAL A 83 -7.59 12.56 -0.04
CA VAL A 83 -8.60 13.00 -1.03
C VAL A 83 -10.05 12.76 -0.61
N THR A 84 -10.25 11.87 0.37
CA THR A 84 -11.58 11.51 0.91
C THR A 84 -11.98 12.39 2.08
N GLN A 85 -11.04 13.09 2.72
CA GLN A 85 -11.32 14.11 3.71
C GLN A 85 -12.19 15.25 3.15
N LYS A 86 -13.21 15.65 3.91
CA LYS A 86 -14.22 16.65 3.50
C LYS A 86 -13.66 18.06 3.36
N ASP A 87 -12.60 18.39 4.10
CA ASP A 87 -12.04 19.74 4.17
C ASP A 87 -10.79 19.94 3.31
N PHE A 88 -10.54 19.06 2.33
CA PHE A 88 -9.35 19.17 1.50
C PHE A 88 -9.47 20.39 0.54
N PRO A 89 -8.65 21.44 0.69
CA PRO A 89 -8.91 22.77 0.11
C PRO A 89 -8.48 22.92 -1.36
N TYR A 90 -8.25 21.83 -2.08
CA TYR A 90 -7.74 21.87 -3.46
C TYR A 90 -8.89 21.84 -4.48
N LEU A 91 -8.96 22.89 -5.32
CA LEU A 91 -9.97 23.04 -6.39
C LEU A 91 -9.84 21.97 -7.50
N ASP A 92 -8.69 21.30 -7.59
CA ASP A 92 -8.43 20.24 -8.57
C ASP A 92 -7.83 19.00 -7.89
N LYS A 93 -8.70 18.02 -7.58
CA LYS A 93 -8.31 16.76 -6.92
C LYS A 93 -7.44 15.90 -7.83
N GLU A 94 -7.59 15.99 -9.15
CA GLU A 94 -6.87 15.16 -10.11
C GLU A 94 -5.41 15.60 -10.21
N GLN A 95 -5.16 16.91 -10.30
CA GLN A 95 -3.80 17.45 -10.26
C GLN A 95 -3.09 17.17 -8.93
N LEU A 96 -3.81 17.18 -7.81
CA LEU A 96 -3.25 16.81 -6.52
C LEU A 96 -2.84 15.34 -6.48
N ILE A 97 -3.73 14.44 -6.89
CA ILE A 97 -3.44 13.00 -6.95
C ILE A 97 -2.21 12.76 -7.82
N GLU A 98 -2.14 13.41 -8.98
CA GLU A 98 -0.99 13.31 -9.87
C GLU A 98 0.30 13.80 -9.20
N LYS A 99 0.28 14.97 -8.55
CA LYS A 99 1.47 15.51 -7.86
C LYS A 99 1.89 14.69 -6.64
N LEU A 100 0.94 14.21 -5.84
CA LEU A 100 1.24 13.37 -4.68
C LEU A 100 1.87 12.06 -5.13
N LEU A 101 1.30 11.41 -6.13
CA LEU A 101 1.83 10.17 -6.67
C LEU A 101 3.19 10.38 -7.36
N GLN A 102 3.42 11.50 -8.05
CA GLN A 102 4.73 11.86 -8.60
C GLN A 102 5.78 12.13 -7.51
N TYR A 103 5.43 12.87 -6.47
CA TYR A 103 6.34 13.16 -5.35
C TYR A 103 6.77 11.88 -4.65
N ILE A 104 5.80 11.00 -4.38
CA ILE A 104 6.03 9.72 -3.74
C ILE A 104 6.93 8.81 -4.60
N SER A 105 6.73 8.81 -5.93
CA SER A 105 7.57 8.07 -6.87
C SER A 105 9.00 8.62 -7.01
N ASN A 106 9.24 9.88 -6.65
CA ASN A 106 10.54 10.56 -6.83
C ASN A 106 11.39 10.63 -5.53
N VAL A 107 10.82 10.22 -4.39
CA VAL A 107 11.49 10.25 -3.07
C VAL A 107 12.19 8.92 -2.72
N LEU A 108 12.06 7.92 -3.60
CA LEU A 108 12.84 6.67 -3.59
C LEU A 108 13.91 6.70 -4.68
#